data_AF-A0A380MMA1-F1
#
_entry.id   AF-A0A380MMA1-F1
#
_cell.length_a   1.000
_cell.length_b   1.000
_cell.length_c   1.000
_cell.angle_alpha   90.00
_cell.angle_beta   90.00
_cell.angle_gamma   90.00
#
_symmetry.space_group_name_H-M   'P 1'
#
loop_
_entity.id
_entity.type
_entity.pdbx_description
1 polymer ?
#
loop_
_entity_poly.entity_id
_entity_poly.type
_entity_poly.pdbx_seq_one_letter_code
_entity_poly.pdbx_strand_id
1 'polypeptide(L)'
;MPKGAPFETPAADTVEIFAIIPNGRFIVIGPLGVKVMNETSHVSASAAQIQPHPVKENIELLRIKEVCELTKLSKATIWNKLNHNSKYYDSSFPKQVNLSKKAVAWYKQDVLHWIEGLRHEKNNNQAVQ
;
A
#
# COMPACT_ATOMS: atom_id res chain seq x y z
N MET A 1 -33.46 14.62 -52.89
CA MET A 1 -33.24 13.17 -53.12
C MET A 1 -32.34 12.98 -54.34
N PRO A 2 -31.30 12.15 -54.23
CA PRO A 2 -31.25 10.85 -54.93
C PRO A 2 -30.88 9.68 -53.97
N LYS A 3 -31.71 8.61 -53.87
CA LYS A 3 -31.56 7.23 -54.42
C LYS A 3 -30.36 6.40 -53.88
N GLY A 4 -30.63 5.37 -53.05
CA GLY A 4 -29.67 4.34 -52.57
C GLY A 4 -29.37 3.25 -53.63
N ALA A 5 -28.47 2.26 -53.48
CA ALA A 5 -27.59 1.69 -52.43
C ALA A 5 -26.28 1.17 -53.12
N PRO A 6 -25.26 0.52 -52.48
CA PRO A 6 -25.37 -0.78 -51.77
C PRO A 6 -24.58 -0.88 -50.44
N PHE A 7 -25.06 -1.74 -49.54
CA PHE A 7 -24.36 -2.19 -48.32
C PHE A 7 -23.25 -3.18 -48.74
N GLU A 8 -21.98 -2.82 -48.62
CA GLU A 8 -20.88 -3.79 -48.76
C GLU A 8 -20.81 -4.71 -47.52
N THR A 9 -20.77 -6.01 -47.78
CA THR A 9 -20.64 -7.10 -46.80
C THR A 9 -19.16 -7.23 -46.38
N PRO A 10 -18.84 -7.61 -45.12
CA PRO A 10 -17.49 -7.54 -44.56
C PRO A 10 -16.53 -8.58 -45.18
N ALA A 11 -15.36 -8.10 -45.62
CA ALA A 11 -14.25 -8.96 -46.04
C ALA A 11 -13.39 -9.37 -44.84
N ALA A 12 -13.02 -10.64 -44.87
CA ALA A 12 -12.33 -11.39 -43.83
C ALA A 12 -10.93 -10.85 -43.49
N ASP A 13 -10.71 -10.60 -42.20
CA ASP A 13 -9.41 -10.70 -41.55
C ASP A 13 -9.64 -11.17 -40.11
N THR A 14 -10.08 -12.43 -40.00
CA THR A 14 -10.14 -13.17 -38.74
C THR A 14 -8.72 -13.42 -38.28
N VAL A 15 -8.28 -12.70 -37.25
CA VAL A 15 -7.06 -13.02 -36.51
C VAL A 15 -7.26 -14.27 -35.67
N GLU A 16 -6.63 -15.38 -36.06
CA GLU A 16 -6.50 -16.57 -35.21
C GLU A 16 -5.17 -16.53 -34.42
N ILE A 17 -5.25 -16.66 -33.10
CA ILE A 17 -4.11 -16.75 -32.18
C ILE A 17 -3.99 -18.22 -31.73
N PHE A 18 -2.77 -18.77 -31.59
CA PHE A 18 -2.24 -19.40 -30.35
C PHE A 18 -1.04 -20.32 -30.61
N ALA A 19 0.14 -19.85 -30.21
CA ALA A 19 1.14 -20.71 -29.59
C ALA A 19 1.72 -19.96 -28.38
N ILE A 20 1.50 -20.50 -27.18
CA ILE A 20 2.08 -20.02 -25.92
C ILE A 20 3.32 -20.86 -25.62
N ILE A 21 4.48 -20.21 -25.51
CA ILE A 21 5.69 -20.78 -24.88
C ILE A 21 5.60 -20.47 -23.38
N PRO A 22 6.09 -21.34 -22.47
CA PRO A 22 6.16 -21.02 -21.04
C PRO A 22 6.86 -19.67 -20.82
N ASN A 23 6.32 -18.87 -19.89
CA ASN A 23 6.74 -17.50 -19.48
C ASN A 23 6.01 -16.30 -20.13
N GLY A 24 4.86 -16.50 -20.79
CA GLY A 24 3.93 -15.39 -21.10
C GLY A 24 4.40 -14.41 -22.18
N ARG A 25 5.25 -14.86 -23.10
CA ARG A 25 5.67 -14.10 -24.29
C ARG A 25 4.85 -14.56 -25.50
N PHE A 26 4.23 -13.63 -26.22
CA PHE A 26 3.48 -13.92 -27.44
C PHE A 26 4.35 -13.71 -28.68
N ILE A 27 4.20 -14.59 -29.67
CA ILE A 27 4.84 -14.46 -30.98
C ILE A 27 3.73 -14.40 -32.03
N VAL A 28 3.75 -13.38 -32.88
CA VAL A 28 2.89 -13.29 -34.06
C VAL A 28 3.76 -13.61 -35.28
N ILE A 29 3.38 -14.61 -36.07
CA ILE A 29 4.10 -15.02 -37.28
C ILE A 29 3.25 -14.61 -38.49
N GLY A 30 3.66 -13.58 -39.19
CA GLY A 30 3.07 -13.13 -40.46
C GLY A 30 4.02 -13.35 -41.65
N PRO A 31 3.55 -13.15 -42.89
CA PRO A 31 4.32 -13.47 -44.12
C PRO A 31 5.58 -12.62 -44.32
N LEU A 32 5.79 -11.57 -43.53
CA LEU A 32 6.93 -10.64 -43.64
C LEU A 32 7.88 -10.69 -42.44
N GLY A 33 7.85 -11.77 -41.65
CA GLY A 33 8.84 -12.04 -40.60
C GLY A 33 8.30 -11.93 -39.17
N VAL A 34 9.09 -12.47 -38.24
CA VAL A 34 8.76 -12.59 -36.81
C VAL A 34 8.97 -11.24 -36.11
N LYS A 35 7.91 -10.69 -35.50
CA LYS A 35 8.00 -9.49 -34.67
C LYS A 35 7.72 -9.84 -33.21
N VAL A 36 8.74 -9.70 -32.36
CA VAL A 36 8.60 -9.80 -30.90
C VAL A 36 8.00 -8.48 -30.41
N MET A 37 6.71 -8.49 -30.07
CA MET A 37 6.05 -7.31 -29.52
C MET A 37 6.05 -7.43 -27.99
N ASN A 38 6.79 -6.55 -27.33
CA ASN A 38 6.54 -6.22 -25.94
C ASN A 38 5.52 -5.08 -25.86
N GLU A 39 4.67 -5.25 -24.84
CA GLU A 39 3.85 -4.24 -24.19
C GLU A 39 2.38 -4.08 -24.60
N THR A 40 1.59 -4.32 -23.55
CA THR A 40 0.31 -3.73 -23.20
C THR A 40 -0.92 -4.24 -23.95
N SER A 41 -1.57 -5.23 -23.35
CA SER A 41 -3.03 -5.35 -23.43
C SER A 41 -3.61 -6.02 -22.19
N HIS A 42 -4.66 -5.39 -21.71
CA HIS A 42 -5.47 -5.68 -20.55
C HIS A 42 -6.35 -6.90 -20.85
N VAL A 43 -6.47 -7.90 -19.95
CA VAL A 43 -7.75 -8.55 -19.57
C VAL A 43 -7.59 -9.62 -18.47
N SER A 44 -8.57 -9.60 -17.57
CA SER A 44 -9.09 -10.58 -16.60
C SER A 44 -8.57 -12.02 -16.57
N ALA A 45 -8.12 -12.46 -15.38
CA ALA A 45 -8.22 -13.85 -14.92
C ALA A 45 -8.56 -13.89 -13.42
N SER A 46 -9.63 -14.60 -13.11
CA SER A 46 -10.17 -14.85 -11.78
C SER A 46 -9.36 -15.94 -11.06
N ALA A 47 -8.61 -15.55 -10.02
CA ALA A 47 -8.31 -16.36 -8.82
C ALA A 47 -7.71 -15.41 -7.77
N ALA A 48 -8.48 -15.06 -6.74
CA ALA A 48 -8.12 -14.11 -5.68
C ALA A 48 -7.71 -12.71 -6.19
N GLN A 49 -8.70 -11.83 -6.38
CA GLN A 49 -8.49 -10.43 -6.70
C GLN A 49 -7.69 -9.72 -5.59
N ILE A 50 -6.36 -9.70 -5.67
CA ILE A 50 -5.54 -8.66 -5.02
C ILE A 50 -5.61 -7.46 -5.95
N GLN A 51 -6.65 -6.66 -5.79
CA GLN A 51 -6.66 -5.33 -6.38
C GLN A 51 -5.66 -4.47 -5.58
N PRO A 52 -4.59 -3.90 -6.18
CA PRO A 52 -3.86 -2.81 -5.56
C PRO A 52 -4.75 -1.57 -5.63
N HIS A 53 -5.87 -1.57 -4.91
CA HIS A 53 -6.43 -0.32 -4.47
C HIS A 53 -5.33 0.33 -3.63
N PRO A 54 -4.98 1.61 -3.84
CA PRO A 54 -4.27 2.33 -2.80
C PRO A 54 -5.17 2.20 -1.58
N VAL A 55 -4.77 1.37 -0.63
CA VAL A 55 -5.37 1.34 0.70
C VAL A 55 -5.39 2.80 1.09
N LYS A 56 -6.59 3.40 1.17
CA LYS A 56 -6.73 4.65 1.88
C LYS A 56 -6.31 4.29 3.29
N GLU A 57 -5.05 4.55 3.60
CA GLU A 57 -4.49 4.55 4.94
C GLU A 57 -5.45 5.41 5.75
N ASN A 58 -6.35 4.78 6.51
CA ASN A 58 -7.31 5.50 7.30
C ASN A 58 -6.50 6.17 8.40
N ILE A 59 -6.31 7.48 8.28
CA ILE A 59 -5.55 8.26 9.25
C ILE A 59 -6.35 8.27 10.54
N GLU A 60 -5.96 7.40 11.47
CA GLU A 60 -6.58 7.28 12.78
C GLU A 60 -5.77 8.05 13.82
N LEU A 61 -6.47 8.86 14.61
CA LEU A 61 -5.93 9.67 15.69
C LEU A 61 -6.38 9.11 17.04
N LEU A 62 -5.42 8.85 17.93
CA LEU A 62 -5.65 8.32 19.26
C LEU A 62 -5.62 9.45 20.30
N ARG A 63 -6.61 9.48 21.20
CA ARG A 63 -6.56 10.30 22.42
C ARG A 63 -5.69 9.65 23.48
N ILE A 64 -5.31 10.41 24.51
CA ILE A 64 -4.42 9.90 25.59
C ILE A 64 -4.96 8.64 26.30
N LYS A 65 -6.29 8.47 26.38
CA LYS A 65 -6.89 7.25 26.93
C LYS A 65 -6.57 6.04 26.06
N GLU A 66 -6.74 6.16 24.75
CA GLU A 66 -6.45 5.09 23.79
C GLU A 66 -4.96 4.79 23.70
N VAL A 67 -4.10 5.82 23.72
CA VAL A 67 -2.64 5.62 23.80
C VAL A 67 -2.26 4.87 25.08
N CYS A 68 -2.88 5.20 26.22
CA CYS A 68 -2.69 4.47 27.48
C CYS A 68 -3.16 3.01 27.37
N GLU A 69 -4.30 2.75 26.74
CA GLU A 69 -4.82 1.39 26.54
C GLU A 69 -3.95 0.55 25.61
N LEU A 70 -3.39 1.16 24.57
CA LEU A 70 -2.58 0.51 23.55
C LEU A 70 -1.15 0.24 24.06
N THR A 71 -0.54 1.20 24.75
CA THR A 71 0.82 1.06 25.31
C THR A 71 0.87 0.40 26.69
N LYS A 72 -0.29 0.28 27.36
CA LYS A 72 -0.43 -0.13 28.77
C LYS A 72 0.34 0.76 29.77
N LEU A 73 0.71 1.97 29.36
CA LEU A 73 1.37 2.95 30.22
C LEU A 73 0.37 3.90 30.84
N SER A 74 0.66 4.36 32.06
CA SER A 74 -0.13 5.41 32.70
C SER A 74 -0.01 6.75 31.97
N LYS A 75 -1.01 7.63 32.10
CA LYS A 75 -0.95 8.99 31.53
C LYS A 75 0.29 9.76 32.00
N ALA A 76 0.63 9.64 33.29
CA ALA A 76 1.80 10.31 33.85
C ALA A 76 3.10 9.83 33.19
N THR A 77 3.21 8.53 32.94
CA THR A 77 4.35 7.95 32.22
C THR A 77 4.44 8.48 30.79
N ILE A 78 3.32 8.57 30.08
CA ILE A 78 3.27 9.16 28.72
C ILE A 78 3.77 10.61 28.74
N TRP A 79 3.29 11.43 29.68
CA TRP A 79 3.75 12.82 29.81
C TRP A 79 5.23 12.93 30.15
N ASN A 80 5.75 12.03 31.01
CA ASN A 80 7.16 11.98 31.34
C ASN A 80 8.03 11.63 30.12
N LYS A 81 7.56 10.75 29.24
CA LYS A 81 8.27 10.40 27.99
C LYS A 81 8.42 11.58 27.03
N LEU A 82 7.46 12.51 27.04
CA LEU A 82 7.49 13.72 26.21
C LEU A 82 8.35 14.84 26.81
N ASN A 83 8.62 14.80 28.11
CA ASN A 83 9.33 15.88 28.80
C ASN A 83 10.84 15.64 28.76
N HIS A 84 11.59 16.53 28.10
CA HIS A 84 13.04 16.45 27.94
C HIS A 84 13.80 16.50 29.28
N ASN A 85 13.18 17.06 30.33
CA ASN A 85 13.77 17.13 31.66
C ASN A 85 13.53 15.86 32.49
N SER A 86 12.69 14.94 32.03
CA SER A 86 12.42 13.69 32.74
C SER A 86 13.52 12.68 32.47
N LYS A 87 13.90 11.90 33.50
CA LYS A 87 14.75 10.70 33.32
C LYS A 87 14.15 9.70 32.33
N TYR A 88 12.83 9.72 32.16
CA TYR A 88 12.10 8.82 31.27
C TYR A 88 11.84 9.42 29.90
N TYR A 89 12.45 10.56 29.56
CA TYR A 89 12.38 11.15 28.25
C TYR A 89 12.77 10.13 27.18
N ASP A 90 11.97 10.07 26.12
CA ASP A 90 12.16 9.13 25.03
C ASP A 90 11.97 9.89 23.73
N SER A 91 13.08 10.21 23.06
CA SER A 91 13.07 10.96 21.80
C SER A 91 12.39 10.20 20.66
N SER A 92 12.30 8.87 20.78
CA SER A 92 11.63 8.00 19.81
C SER A 92 10.13 7.92 20.06
N PHE A 93 9.64 8.40 21.21
CA PHE A 93 8.22 8.42 21.52
C PHE A 93 7.46 9.34 20.55
N PRO A 94 6.28 8.92 20.05
CA PRO A 94 5.54 9.66 19.03
C PRO A 94 5.15 11.06 19.50
N LYS A 95 5.30 12.02 18.60
CA LYS A 95 4.96 13.43 18.85
C LYS A 95 3.44 13.59 18.89
N GLN A 96 2.97 14.41 19.81
CA GLN A 96 1.56 14.77 19.91
C GLN A 96 1.16 15.79 18.84
N VAL A 97 -0.08 15.70 18.38
CA VAL A 97 -0.73 16.62 17.45
C VAL A 97 -1.81 17.39 18.21
N ASN A 98 -1.78 18.71 18.11
CA ASN A 98 -2.80 19.57 18.71
C ASN A 98 -4.02 19.64 17.78
N LEU A 99 -5.16 19.10 18.23
CA LEU A 99 -6.45 19.22 17.55
C LEU A 99 -7.14 20.53 17.88
N SER A 100 -6.90 21.07 19.08
CA SER A 100 -7.43 22.35 19.55
C SER A 100 -6.57 22.89 20.70
N LYS A 101 -6.96 24.03 21.29
CA LYS A 101 -6.25 24.70 22.40
C LYS A 101 -6.03 23.79 23.62
N LYS A 102 -6.93 22.84 23.86
CA LYS A 102 -6.89 21.91 25.01
C LYS A 102 -6.87 20.43 24.61
N ALA A 103 -6.96 20.14 23.31
CA ALA A 103 -7.11 18.78 22.83
C ALA A 103 -5.86 18.37 22.04
N VAL A 104 -5.22 17.30 22.50
CA VAL A 104 -4.11 16.64 21.80
C VAL A 104 -4.50 15.20 21.44
N ALA A 105 -3.86 14.68 20.41
CA ALA A 105 -3.95 13.31 19.93
C ALA A 105 -2.61 12.84 19.36
N TRP A 106 -2.51 11.57 19.00
CA TRP A 106 -1.35 10.96 18.35
C TRP A 106 -1.81 10.21 17.10
N TYR A 107 -0.99 10.14 16.06
CA TYR A 107 -1.26 9.23 14.97
C TYR A 107 -1.11 7.79 15.46
N LYS A 108 -2.12 6.96 15.20
CA LYS A 108 -2.09 5.54 15.59
C LYS A 108 -0.87 4.82 15.03
N GLN A 109 -0.56 5.08 13.76
CA GLN A 109 0.58 4.50 13.07
C GLN A 109 1.91 4.84 13.77
N ASP A 110 2.12 6.08 14.19
CA ASP A 110 3.35 6.48 14.88
C ASP A 110 3.50 5.76 16.24
N VAL A 111 2.41 5.57 16.96
CA VAL A 111 2.41 4.81 18.23
C VAL A 111 2.72 3.33 17.98
N LEU A 112 2.16 2.74 16.93
CA LEU A 112 2.44 1.35 16.55
C LEU A 112 3.91 1.17 16.15
N HIS A 113 4.43 2.04 15.28
CA HIS A 113 5.83 2.01 14.87
C HIS A 113 6.79 2.15 16.05
N TRP A 114 6.47 3.00 17.03
CA TRP A 114 7.27 3.11 18.25
C TRP A 114 7.29 1.79 19.04
N ILE A 115 6.14 1.13 19.21
CA ILE A 115 6.06 -0.18 19.89
C ILE A 115 6.88 -1.23 19.15
N GLU A 116 6.81 -1.26 17.82
CA GLU A 116 7.62 -2.16 17.00
C GLU A 116 9.12 -1.86 17.18
N GLY A 117 9.50 -0.59 17.22
CA GLY A 117 10.88 -0.16 17.52
C GLY A 117 11.40 -0.70 18.86
N LEU A 118 10.57 -0.72 19.91
CA LEU A 118 10.92 -1.28 21.21
C LEU A 118 11.25 -2.78 21.13
N ARG A 119 10.64 -3.52 20.20
CA ARG A 119 10.95 -4.95 19.99
C ARG A 119 12.36 -5.13 19.42
N HIS A 120 12.74 -4.28 18.46
CA HIS A 120 14.05 -4.34 17.82
C HIS A 120 15.18 -3.93 18.76
N GLU A 121 14.98 -2.90 19.58
CA GLU A 121 15.98 -2.46 20.57
C GLU A 121 16.29 -3.58 21.58
N LYS A 122 15.26 -4.26 22.09
CA LYS A 122 15.44 -5.40 23.00
C LYS A 122 16.19 -6.57 22.36
N ASN A 123 15.85 -6.89 21.11
CA ASN A 123 16.51 -7.98 20.37
C ASN A 123 18.00 -7.69 20.13
N ASN A 124 18.35 -6.45 19.78
CA ASN A 124 19.74 -6.05 19.57
C ASN A 124 20.55 -6.07 20.87
N ASN A 125 19.93 -5.73 22.01
CA ASN A 125 20.60 -5.75 23.31
C ASN A 125 20.77 -7.16 23.91
N GLN A 126 20.07 -8.18 23.40
CA GLN A 126 20.25 -9.59 23.82
C GLN A 126 21.30 -10.34 22.99
N ALA A 127 21.68 -9.84 21.82
CA ALA A 127 22.70 -10.47 20.96
C ALA A 127 24.15 -10.13 21.36
N VAL A 128 24.34 -9.29 22.40
CA VAL A 128 25.66 -8.79 22.84
C VAL A 128 25.97 -9.21 24.29
N GLN A 129 25.31 -10.24 24.82
CA GLN A 129 25.65 -10.87 26.10
C GLN A 129 25.96 -12.35 25.95
#